data_AF-A0A075KE57-F1
#
_entry.id   AF-A0A075KE57-F1
#
_cell.length_a   1.000
_cell.length_b   1.000
_cell.length_c   1.000
_cell.angle_alpha   90.00
_cell.angle_beta   90.00
_cell.angle_gamma   90.00
#
_symmetry.space_group_name_H-M   'P 1'
#
loop_
_entity.id
_entity.type
_entity.pdbx_description
1 polymer ?
#
loop_
_entity_poly.entity_id
_entity_poly.type
_entity_poly.pdbx_seq_one_letter_code
_entity_poly.pdbx_strand_id
1 'polypeptide(L)'
;MKADYEQIDQFITREQVLAAKGHELSLLVAKHIMHDHITIISIHNDTGCQDIESCKDYALDIAAAWEIVKKLKDDGLLIIMIDTPKDYYHFRVLKNGNGWRGYKSKTAPEAICKASLLAMLEVEAG
;
A
#
# COMPACT_ATOMS: atom_id res chain seq x y z
N MET A 1 -29.71 -20.56 2.72
CA MET A 1 -28.35 -20.85 3.22
C MET A 1 -27.56 -19.56 3.09
N LYS A 2 -27.38 -18.81 4.18
CA LYS A 2 -26.58 -17.58 4.16
C LYS A 2 -25.13 -18.02 4.37
N ALA A 3 -24.25 -17.72 3.43
CA ALA A 3 -22.82 -17.92 3.63
C ALA A 3 -22.35 -16.78 4.53
N ASP A 4 -22.01 -17.11 5.78
CA ASP A 4 -21.31 -16.21 6.68
C ASP A 4 -19.88 -16.05 6.15
N TYR A 5 -19.67 -15.00 5.36
CA TYR A 5 -18.32 -14.51 5.05
C TYR A 5 -17.82 -13.80 6.32
N GLU A 6 -17.18 -14.57 7.21
CA GLU A 6 -16.26 -13.99 8.16
C GLU A 6 -15.15 -13.30 7.35
N GLN A 7 -15.22 -11.97 7.24
CA GLN A 7 -14.08 -11.15 6.82
C GLN A 7 -13.01 -11.33 7.88
N ILE A 8 -12.15 -12.33 7.69
CA ILE A 8 -10.88 -12.40 8.41
C ILE A 8 -10.11 -11.18 7.91
N ASP A 9 -10.10 -10.11 8.69
CA ASP A 9 -9.18 -9.00 8.52
C ASP A 9 -7.77 -9.56 8.64
N GLN A 10 -7.23 -9.98 7.50
CA GLN A 10 -5.89 -10.53 7.42
C GLN A 10 -4.92 -9.40 7.72
N PHE A 11 -4.38 -9.41 8.94
CA PHE A 11 -3.29 -8.55 9.35
C PHE A 11 -2.11 -8.76 8.39
N ILE A 12 -1.73 -7.71 7.67
CA ILE A 12 -0.54 -7.71 6.83
C ILE A 12 0.71 -7.67 7.73
N THR A 13 1.79 -8.37 7.36
CA THR A 13 3.05 -8.35 8.13
C THR A 13 4.08 -7.42 7.51
N ARG A 14 5.08 -7.04 8.30
CA ARG A 14 6.21 -6.24 7.83
C ARG A 14 6.92 -6.95 6.67
N GLU A 15 7.12 -8.24 6.79
CA GLU A 15 7.81 -9.07 5.80
C GLU A 15 7.03 -9.11 4.48
N GLN A 16 5.69 -9.23 4.55
CA GLN A 16 4.83 -9.16 3.38
C GLN A 16 4.96 -7.79 2.68
N VAL A 17 4.91 -6.68 3.42
CA VAL A 17 5.10 -5.34 2.85
C VAL A 17 6.46 -5.20 2.15
N LEU A 18 7.52 -5.72 2.77
CA LEU A 18 8.88 -5.62 2.22
C LEU A 18 9.06 -6.47 0.96
N ALA A 19 8.43 -7.65 0.91
CA ALA A 19 8.48 -8.58 -0.21
C ALA A 19 7.62 -8.14 -1.40
N ALA A 20 6.47 -7.51 -1.14
CA ALA A 20 5.50 -7.11 -2.16
C ALA A 20 6.08 -6.12 -3.18
N LYS A 21 5.66 -6.28 -4.44
CA LYS A 21 6.07 -5.44 -5.58
C LYS A 21 4.92 -5.29 -6.58
N GLY A 22 4.97 -4.23 -7.38
CA GLY A 22 4.02 -4.02 -8.49
C GLY A 22 2.57 -4.13 -8.03
N HIS A 23 1.78 -4.93 -8.76
CA HIS A 23 0.33 -5.09 -8.50
C HIS A 23 0.00 -5.57 -7.08
N GLU A 24 0.76 -6.52 -6.54
CA GLU A 24 0.55 -7.01 -5.17
C GLU A 24 0.69 -5.87 -4.15
N LEU A 25 1.70 -5.02 -4.31
CA LEU A 25 1.89 -3.86 -3.45
C LEU A 25 0.75 -2.84 -3.61
N SER A 26 0.25 -2.64 -4.83
CA SER A 26 -0.91 -1.78 -5.09
C SER A 26 -2.18 -2.27 -4.39
N LEU A 27 -2.43 -3.58 -4.39
CA LEU A 27 -3.57 -4.20 -3.70
C LEU A 27 -3.47 -4.00 -2.18
N LEU A 28 -2.29 -4.18 -1.60
CA LEU A 28 -2.07 -3.96 -0.16
C LEU A 28 -2.33 -2.50 0.23
N VAL A 29 -1.88 -1.54 -0.58
CA VAL A 29 -2.18 -0.11 -0.37
C VAL A 29 -3.67 0.18 -0.51
N ALA A 30 -4.31 -0.34 -1.55
CA ALA A 30 -5.74 -0.14 -1.78
C ALA A 30 -6.56 -0.61 -0.57
N LYS A 31 -6.23 -1.80 -0.04
CA LYS A 31 -6.92 -2.42 1.09
C LYS A 31 -6.65 -1.71 2.43
N HIS A 32 -5.38 -1.46 2.76
CA HIS A 32 -4.98 -1.06 4.11
C HIS A 32 -4.77 0.44 4.30
N ILE A 33 -4.64 1.20 3.21
CA ILE A 33 -4.45 2.65 3.29
C ILE A 33 -5.64 3.35 2.66
N MET A 34 -5.89 3.12 1.38
CA MET A 34 -6.90 3.91 0.66
C MET A 34 -8.33 3.51 1.06
N HIS A 35 -8.52 2.28 1.53
CA HIS A 35 -9.83 1.65 1.73
C HIS A 35 -10.67 1.72 0.44
N ASP A 36 -9.99 1.52 -0.69
CA ASP A 36 -10.60 1.58 -2.01
C ASP A 36 -11.35 0.27 -2.35
N HIS A 37 -12.32 0.38 -3.24
CA HIS A 37 -12.96 -0.78 -3.83
C HIS A 37 -12.00 -1.53 -4.76
N ILE A 38 -11.69 -2.77 -4.39
CA ILE A 38 -11.01 -3.73 -5.27
C ILE A 38 -12.07 -4.37 -6.17
N THR A 39 -11.90 -4.24 -7.48
CA THR A 39 -12.81 -4.82 -8.47
C THR A 39 -12.37 -6.24 -8.80
N ILE A 40 -13.28 -7.20 -8.79
CA ILE A 40 -13.01 -8.56 -9.27
C ILE A 40 -13.43 -8.66 -10.73
N ILE A 41 -12.48 -8.96 -11.61
CA ILE A 41 -12.68 -9.17 -13.04
C ILE A 41 -12.58 -10.67 -13.31
N SER A 42 -13.72 -11.29 -13.65
CA SER A 42 -13.78 -12.71 -14.00
C SER A 42 -13.48 -12.90 -15.49
N ILE A 43 -12.28 -13.39 -15.81
CA ILE A 43 -11.89 -13.70 -17.18
C ILE A 43 -12.22 -15.16 -17.49
N HIS A 44 -13.03 -15.37 -18.53
CA HIS A 44 -13.41 -16.69 -19.00
C HIS A 44 -12.52 -17.11 -20.16
N ASN A 45 -11.77 -18.19 -19.96
CA ASN A 45 -10.86 -18.77 -20.95
C ASN A 45 -11.30 -20.20 -21.26
N ASP A 46 -10.74 -20.79 -22.33
CA ASP A 46 -11.01 -22.18 -22.72
C ASP A 46 -10.69 -23.21 -21.60
N THR A 47 -9.89 -22.81 -20.60
CA THR A 47 -9.48 -23.63 -19.45
C THR A 47 -10.25 -23.33 -18.16
N GLY A 48 -11.22 -22.40 -18.16
CA GLY A 48 -12.04 -22.06 -16.99
C GLY A 48 -12.18 -20.56 -16.72
N CYS A 49 -12.76 -20.23 -15.56
CA CYS A 49 -12.92 -18.86 -15.08
C CYS A 49 -11.80 -18.52 -14.10
N GLN A 50 -11.10 -17.41 -14.34
CA GLN A 50 -10.10 -16.85 -13.44
C GLN A 50 -10.53 -15.46 -12.97
N ASP A 51 -10.64 -15.29 -11.65
CA ASP A 51 -10.92 -14.01 -11.03
C ASP A 51 -9.61 -13.22 -10.83
N ILE A 52 -9.59 -11.96 -11.27
CA ILE A 52 -8.46 -11.05 -11.12
C ILE A 52 -8.90 -9.82 -10.33
N GLU A 53 -8.19 -9.54 -9.25
CA GLU A 53 -8.37 -8.31 -8.48
C GLU A 53 -7.73 -7.12 -9.19
N SER A 54 -8.46 -6.01 -9.31
CA SER A 54 -8.04 -4.79 -9.97
C SER A 54 -8.21 -3.58 -9.05
N CYS A 55 -7.19 -2.73 -9.00
CA CYS A 55 -7.16 -1.44 -8.30
C CYS A 55 -6.27 -0.46 -9.07
N LYS A 56 -6.14 0.78 -8.59
CA LYS A 56 -5.17 1.74 -9.15
C LYS A 56 -3.74 1.23 -8.97
N ASP A 57 -2.86 1.53 -9.92
CA ASP A 57 -1.45 1.11 -9.91
C ASP A 57 -0.57 1.96 -8.98
N TYR A 58 -0.91 1.98 -7.69
CA TYR A 58 -0.20 2.76 -6.66
C TYR A 58 1.32 2.53 -6.63
N ALA A 59 1.77 1.30 -6.88
CA ALA A 59 3.19 0.94 -6.85
C ALA A 59 3.99 1.32 -8.11
N LEU A 60 3.31 1.73 -9.20
CA LEU A 60 3.94 1.97 -10.50
C LEU A 60 3.63 3.37 -11.05
N ASP A 61 2.45 3.91 -10.79
CA ASP A 61 2.03 5.25 -11.19
C ASP A 61 2.26 6.27 -10.06
N ILE A 62 3.08 7.29 -10.35
CA ILE A 62 3.36 8.37 -9.41
C ILE A 62 2.15 9.25 -9.14
N ALA A 63 1.23 9.41 -10.09
CA ALA A 63 0.02 10.19 -9.87
C ALA A 63 -0.89 9.49 -8.85
N ALA A 64 -1.13 8.18 -9.04
CA ALA A 64 -1.83 7.35 -8.06
C ALA A 64 -1.10 7.33 -6.70
N ALA A 65 0.22 7.14 -6.67
CA ALA A 65 0.98 7.15 -5.43
C ALA A 65 0.87 8.48 -4.66
N TRP A 66 0.72 9.60 -5.37
CA TRP A 66 0.53 10.91 -4.74
C TRP A 66 -0.82 11.07 -4.05
N GLU A 67 -1.84 10.29 -4.43
CA GLU A 67 -3.11 10.25 -3.70
C GLU A 67 -2.93 9.68 -2.28
N ILE A 68 -2.02 8.71 -2.11
CA ILE A 68 -1.63 8.19 -0.78
C ILE A 68 -1.05 9.33 0.07
N VAL A 69 -0.16 10.12 -0.51
CA VAL A 69 0.47 11.27 0.18
C VAL A 69 -0.59 12.26 0.66
N LYS A 70 -1.60 12.55 -0.17
CA LYS A 70 -2.72 13.43 0.21
C LYS A 70 -3.52 12.82 1.35
N LYS A 71 -3.93 11.56 1.21
CA LYS A 71 -4.69 10.86 2.25
C LYS A 71 -3.95 10.86 3.60
N LEU A 72 -2.67 10.52 3.62
CA LEU A 72 -1.88 10.51 4.85
C LEU A 72 -1.79 11.90 5.50
N LYS A 73 -1.72 12.98 4.71
CA LYS A 73 -1.76 14.35 5.24
C LYS A 73 -3.14 14.68 5.81
N ASP A 74 -4.20 14.28 5.12
CA ASP A 74 -5.58 14.48 5.56
C ASP A 74 -5.86 13.71 6.86
N ASP A 75 -5.24 12.54 7.03
CA ASP A 75 -5.25 11.74 8.26
C ASP A 75 -4.34 12.33 9.37
N GLY A 76 -3.67 13.47 9.12
CA GLY A 76 -2.84 14.19 10.09
C GLY A 76 -1.40 13.69 10.24
N LEU A 77 -0.90 12.85 9.32
CA LEU A 77 0.46 12.33 9.38
C LEU A 77 1.47 13.31 8.78
N LEU A 78 2.65 13.36 9.39
CA LEU A 78 3.78 14.13 8.89
C LEU A 78 4.55 13.30 7.86
N ILE A 79 4.83 13.92 6.72
CA ILE A 79 5.43 13.26 5.56
C ILE A 79 6.67 14.02 5.12
N ILE A 80 7.77 13.30 4.89
CA ILE A 80 8.98 13.85 4.31
C ILE A 80 9.46 12.96 3.17
N MET A 81 9.72 13.57 2.03
CA MET A 81 10.46 12.96 0.94
C MET A 81 11.87 13.55 0.94
N ILE A 82 12.87 12.69 1.09
CA ILE A 82 14.28 13.08 1.10
C ILE A 82 14.84 12.70 -0.27
N ASP A 83 15.23 13.71 -1.03
CA ASP A 83 16.07 13.50 -2.22
C ASP A 83 17.45 13.06 -1.74
N THR A 84 17.88 11.87 -2.16
CA THR A 84 19.18 11.33 -1.77
C THR A 84 20.11 11.36 -2.97
N PRO A 85 21.40 11.70 -2.79
CA PRO A 85 22.34 11.94 -3.90
C PRO A 85 22.69 10.69 -4.74
N LYS A 86 21.96 9.59 -4.57
CA LYS A 86 22.14 8.33 -5.29
C LYS A 86 20.76 7.74 -5.56
N ASP A 87 20.34 7.65 -6.82
CA ASP A 87 19.34 6.79 -7.49
C ASP A 87 18.14 6.19 -6.70
N TYR A 88 17.81 6.78 -5.55
CA TYR A 88 16.87 6.24 -4.59
C TYR A 88 16.03 7.37 -4.02
N TYR A 89 14.74 7.09 -3.94
CA TYR A 89 13.77 7.89 -3.23
C TYR A 89 13.65 7.37 -1.82
N HIS A 90 13.78 8.26 -0.83
CA HIS A 90 13.52 7.93 0.56
C HIS A 90 12.27 8.67 1.02
N PHE A 91 11.19 7.91 1.23
CA PHE A 91 9.95 8.43 1.77
C PHE A 91 9.86 8.08 3.25
N ARG A 92 9.45 9.04 4.09
CA ARG A 92 9.26 8.86 5.52
C ARG A 92 7.91 9.38 5.97
N VAL A 93 7.27 8.64 6.86
CA VAL A 93 5.99 8.94 7.48
C VAL A 93 6.17 8.92 9.00
N LEU A 94 5.61 9.92 9.67
CA LEU A 94 5.57 10.02 11.13
C LEU A 94 4.11 10.15 11.55
N LYS A 95 3.66 9.18 12.36
CA LYS A 95 2.33 9.16 12.97
C LYS A 95 2.48 9.42 14.48
N ASN A 96 1.77 10.41 15.01
CA ASN A 96 1.65 10.72 16.44
C ASN A 96 2.98 10.80 17.23
N GLY A 97 4.09 11.19 16.58
CA GLY A 97 5.39 11.29 17.25
C GLY A 97 6.11 9.96 17.50
N ASN A 98 5.55 8.80 17.08
CA ASN A 98 6.10 7.46 17.35
C ASN A 98 7.30 7.06 16.46
N GLY A 99 8.14 8.03 16.13
CA GLY A 99 9.34 7.86 15.31
C GLY A 99 9.04 7.76 13.81
N TRP A 100 10.01 8.18 13.01
CA TRP A 100 9.91 8.12 11.55
C TRP A 100 9.93 6.68 11.05
N ARG A 101 9.00 6.31 10.19
CA ARG A 101 9.06 5.08 9.39
C ARG A 101 9.34 5.44 7.96
N GLY A 102 10.35 4.82 7.38
CA GLY A 102 10.79 5.16 6.05
C GLY A 102 11.20 3.96 5.24
N TYR A 103 11.07 4.09 3.92
CA TYR A 103 11.54 3.11 2.96
C TYR A 103 12.32 3.80 1.85
N LYS A 104 13.34 3.11 1.36
CA LYS A 104 14.16 3.53 0.23
C LYS A 104 13.88 2.61 -0.95
N SER A 105 13.47 3.16 -2.08
CA SER A 105 13.35 2.41 -3.34
C SER A 105 13.93 3.21 -4.51
N LYS A 106 14.21 2.52 -5.62
CA LYS A 106 14.62 3.13 -6.88
C LYS A 106 13.51 3.94 -7.54
N THR A 107 12.26 3.69 -7.18
CA THR A 107 11.09 4.41 -7.69
C THR A 107 10.36 5.12 -6.55
N ALA A 108 9.90 6.33 -6.81
CA ALA A 108 9.11 7.10 -5.85
C ALA A 108 7.78 6.39 -5.47
N PRO A 109 7.01 5.81 -6.42
CA PRO A 109 5.77 5.12 -6.09
C PRO A 109 5.97 3.97 -5.09
N GLU A 110 6.98 3.13 -5.30
CA GLU A 110 7.27 2.02 -4.38
C GLU A 110 7.72 2.52 -3.00
N ALA A 111 8.57 3.56 -2.97
CA ALA A 111 9.02 4.16 -1.72
C ALA A 111 7.83 4.73 -0.91
N ILE A 112 6.90 5.41 -1.58
CA ILE A 112 5.67 5.92 -0.96
C ILE A 112 4.83 4.76 -0.43
N CYS A 113 4.51 3.76 -1.26
CA CYS A 113 3.63 2.65 -0.88
C CYS A 113 4.16 1.88 0.34
N LYS A 114 5.43 1.46 0.32
CA LYS A 114 6.01 0.66 1.41
C LYS A 114 6.16 1.45 2.69
N ALA A 115 6.66 2.68 2.63
CA ALA A 115 6.80 3.51 3.82
C ALA A 115 5.43 3.80 4.47
N SER A 116 4.39 3.98 3.66
CA SER A 116 3.04 4.22 4.14
C SER A 116 2.44 2.98 4.82
N LEU A 117 2.58 1.79 4.22
CA LEU A 117 2.13 0.54 4.83
C LEU A 117 2.88 0.24 6.13
N LEU A 118 4.21 0.39 6.13
CA LEU A 118 5.02 0.21 7.34
C LEU A 118 4.62 1.15 8.48
N ALA A 119 4.16 2.36 8.17
CA ALA A 119 3.67 3.30 9.17
C ALA A 119 2.30 2.92 9.75
N MET A 120 1.50 2.11 9.03
CA MET A 120 0.20 1.63 9.51
C MET A 120 0.30 0.35 10.34
N LEU A 121 1.23 -0.55 10.03
CA LEU A 121 1.39 -1.83 10.74
C LEU A 121 1.69 -1.69 12.24
N GLU A 122 2.54 -0.74 12.62
CA GLU A 122 2.97 -0.61 14.01
C GLU A 122 1.98 0.22 14.87
N VAL A 123 0.80 0.50 14.33
CA VAL A 123 -0.33 1.13 15.05
C VAL A 123 -1.18 0.09 15.75
N GLU A 124 -1.20 -1.15 15.25
CA GLU A 124 -2.05 -2.22 15.79
C GLU A 124 -1.33 -3.07 16.87
N ALA A 125 -0.03 -2.83 17.07
CA ALA A 125 0.82 -3.58 18.01
C ALA A 125 1.08 -2.85 19.35
N GLY A 126 0.41 -1.72 19.62
CA GLY A 126 0.54 -0.94 20.86
C GLY A 126 -0.80 -0.42 21.35
#